data_AF-A0A8J4WTQ1-F1
#
_entry.id   AF-A0A8J4WTQ1-F1
#
_cell.length_a   1.000
_cell.length_b   1.000
_cell.length_c   1.000
_cell.angle_alpha   90.00
_cell.angle_beta   90.00
_cell.angle_gamma   90.00
#
_symmetry.space_group_name_H-M   'P 1'
#
loop_
_entity.id
_entity.type
_entity.pdbx_description
1 polymer ?
#
loop_
_entity_poly.entity_id
_entity_poly.type
_entity_poly.pdbx_seq_one_letter_code
_entity_poly.pdbx_strand_id
1 'polypeptide(L)' 'MKEQYVLRAQATHRLTGRALEPESRFIVKIQDINDNEPKFLDGPYQATVPEMSPV' A
#
# COMPACT_ATOMS: atom_id res chain seq x y z
N MET A 1 4.87 -4.46 -2.40
CA MET A 1 4.19 -3.30 -2.99
C MET A 1 4.94 -2.04 -2.59
N LYS A 2 4.84 -0.94 -3.33
CA LYS A 2 5.56 0.29 -3.00
C LYS A 2 4.63 1.21 -2.19
N GLU A 3 4.90 1.33 -0.89
CA GLU A 3 4.08 2.08 0.07
C GLU A 3 4.22 3.61 -0.07
N GLN A 4 5.19 4.07 -0.85
CA GLN A 4 5.38 5.49 -1.11
C GLN A 4 6.06 5.77 -2.45
N TYR A 5 5.76 6.95 -2.97
CA TYR A 5 6.39 7.52 -4.16
C TYR A 5 7.06 8.84 -3.80
N VAL A 6 8.22 9.09 -4.41
CA VAL A 6 8.91 10.38 -4.33
C VAL A 6 8.75 11.06 -5.67
N LEU A 7 8.12 12.22 -5.68
CA LEU A 7 7.96 13.08 -6.85
C LEU A 7 8.91 14.27 -6.74
N ARG A 8 9.45 14.69 -7.89
CA ARG A 8 10.31 15.86 -8.03
C ARG A 8 9.63 16.84 -8.98
N ALA A 9 9.52 18.10 -8.59
CA ALA A 9 8.92 19.14 -9.43
C ALA A 9 9.74 20.43 -9.37
N GLN A 10 9.73 21.20 -10.45
CA GLN A 10 10.40 22.48 -10.53
C GLN A 10 9.56 23.49 -11.31
N ALA A 11 9.29 24.66 -10.71
CA ALA A 11 8.68 25.75 -11.44
C ALA A 11 9.70 26.40 -12.40
N THR A 12 9.32 26.55 -13.67
CA THR A 12 10.16 27.16 -14.70
C THR A 12 9.42 28.30 -15.38
N HIS A 13 10.17 29.33 -15.78
CA HIS A 13 9.64 30.46 -16.52
C HIS A 13 9.32 30.04 -17.96
N ARG A 14 8.05 30.16 -18.37
CA ARG A 14 7.54 29.62 -19.65
C ARG A 14 8.34 30.05 -20.89
N LEU A 15 8.79 31.30 -20.97
CA LEU A 15 9.46 31.84 -22.16
C LEU A 15 10.97 31.63 -22.15
N THR A 16 11.59 31.51 -20.97
CA THR A 16 13.06 31.48 -20.83
C THR A 16 13.58 30.13 -20.35
N GLY A 17 12.69 29.23 -19.92
CA GLY A 17 13.02 27.92 -19.36
C GLY A 17 13.75 27.97 -18.03
N ARG A 18 14.05 29.17 -17.50
CA ARG A 18 14.82 29.32 -16.26
C ARG A 18 14.02 28.82 -15.07
N ALA A 19 14.67 28.08 -14.19
CA ALA A 19 14.10 27.71 -12.90
C ALA A 19 13.76 28.98 -12.10
N LEU A 20 12.53 29.06 -11.62
CA LEU A 20 12.07 30.13 -10.73
C LEU A 20 12.44 29.84 -9.28
N GLU A 21 12.67 28.57 -8.97
CA GLU A 21 12.98 28.06 -7.64
C GLU A 21 13.82 26.76 -7.72
N PRO A 22 14.45 26.35 -6.61
CA PRO A 22 15.02 25.02 -6.49
C PRO A 22 13.97 23.92 -6.68
N GLU A 23 14.41 22.75 -7.12
CA GLU A 23 13.52 21.60 -7.26
C GLU A 23 12.93 21.17 -5.90
N SER A 24 11.62 20.94 -5.89
CA SER A 24 10.86 20.50 -4.73
C SER A 24 10.67 18.98 -4.73
N ARG A 25 10.69 18.38 -3.52
CA ARG A 25 10.45 16.95 -3.31
C ARG A 25 9.14 16.73 -2.57
N PHE A 26 8.29 15.87 -3.11
CA PHE A 26 7.02 15.47 -2.51
C PHE A 26 7.04 13.97 -2.20
N ILE A 27 6.59 13.62 -1.00
CA ILE A 27 6.46 12.22 -0.58
C ILE A 27 4.97 11.89 -0.57
N VAL A 28 4.56 11.03 -1.50
CA VAL A 28 3.20 10.51 -1.58
C VAL A 28 3.19 9.18 -0.85
N LYS A 29 2.48 9.12 0.28
CA LYS A 29 2.27 7.89 1.05
C LYS A 29 0.97 7.24 0.62
N ILE A 30 1.01 5.94 0.35
CA ILE A 30 -0.18 5.15 0.06
C ILE A 30 -0.65 4.55 1.38
N GLN A 31 -1.91 4.80 1.75
CA GLN A 31 -2.50 4.17 2.92
C GLN A 31 -3.09 2.82 2.51
N ASP A 32 -2.78 1.81 3.32
CA ASP A 32 -3.40 0.51 3.19
C ASP A 32 -4.89 0.60 3.58
N ILE A 33 -5.71 -0.18 2.89
CA ILE A 33 -7.15 -0.28 3.18
C ILE A 33 -7.53 -1.75 3.23
N ASN A 34 -8.67 -2.04 3.87
CA ASN A 34 -9.19 -3.40 3.92
C ASN A 34 -9.91 -3.76 2.61
N ASP A 35 -9.17 -3.86 1.50
CA ASP A 35 -9.67 -4.24 0.17
C ASP A 35 -9.46 -5.73 -0.17
N ASN A 36 -8.66 -6.43 0.62
CA ASN A 36 -8.41 -7.85 0.45
C ASN A 36 -9.43 -8.67 1.26
N GLU A 37 -10.22 -9.48 0.57
CA GLU A 37 -11.11 -10.43 1.23
C GLU A 37 -10.32 -11.51 1.99
N PRO A 38 -10.84 -12.00 3.13
CA PRO A 38 -10.25 -13.15 3.80
C PRO A 38 -10.37 -14.40 2.91
N LYS A 39 -9.33 -15.23 2.91
CA LYS A 39 -9.31 -16.50 2.19
C LYS A 39 -9.02 -17.63 3.17
N PHE A 40 -9.84 -18.67 3.12
CA PHE A 40 -9.49 -19.92 3.77
C PHE A 40 -8.25 -20.50 3.09
N LEU A 41 -7.34 -21.07 3.88
CA LEU A 41 -6.12 -21.68 3.34
C LEU A 41 -6.45 -22.95 2.54
N ASP A 42 -7.44 -23.70 3.02
CA ASP A 42 -7.89 -24.97 2.47
C ASP A 42 -9.43 -25.08 2.56
N GLY A 43 -10.00 -26.19 2.07
CA GLY A 43 -11.39 -26.50 2.37
C GLY A 43 -11.84 -27.89 1.91
N PRO A 44 -13.06 -28.30 2.33
CA PRO A 44 -13.67 -27.98 3.62
C PRO A 44 -12.86 -28.58 4.78
N TYR A 45 -12.82 -27.91 5.92
CA TYR A 45 -12.18 -28.46 7.11
C TYR A 45 -13.04 -29.58 7.71
N GLN A 46 -12.46 -30.77 7.85
CA GLN A 46 -13.05 -31.88 8.61
C GLN A 46 -12.16 -32.24 9.79
N ALA A 47 -12.78 -32.38 10.95
CA ALA A 47 -12.14 -32.88 12.17
C ALA A 47 -13.12 -33.80 12.90
N THR A 48 -12.58 -34.79 13.61
CA THR A 48 -13.34 -35.70 14.48
C THR A 48 -12.84 -35.56 15.91
N VAL A 49 -13.77 -35.51 16.87
CA VAL A 49 -13.46 -35.38 18.30
C VAL A 49 -14.08 -36.54 19.06
N PRO A 50 -13.31 -37.27 19.89
CA PRO A 50 -13.85 -38.27 20.80
C PRO A 50 -14.88 -37.70 21.79
N GLU A 51 -15.89 -38.49 22.14
CA GLU A 51 -16.95 -38.04 23.06
C GLU A 51 -16.43 -37.67 24.47
N MET A 52 -15.33 -38.28 24.91
CA MET A 52 -14.69 -38.06 26.22
C MET A 52 -13.52 -37.06 26.17
N SER A 53 -13.48 -36.20 25.14
CA SER A 53 -12.46 -35.16 25.07
C SER A 53 -12.63 -34.14 26.21
N PRO A 54 -11.53 -33.72 26.86
CA PRO A 54 -11.57 -32.63 27.83
C PRO A 54 -12.00 -31.31 27.18
N VAL A 55 -12.61 -30.42 27.98
CA VAL A 55 -13.00 -29.05 27.61
C VAL A 55 -11.83 -28.10 27.79
#